data_AF-A0A3B6NWT8-F1
#
_entry.id   AF-A0A3B6NWT8-F1
#
_cell.length_a   1.000
_cell.length_b   1.000
_cell.length_c   1.000
_cell.angle_alpha   90.00
_cell.angle_beta   90.00
_cell.angle_gamma   90.00
#
_symmetry.space_group_name_H-M   'P 1'
#
loop_
_entity.id
_entity.type
_entity.pdbx_description
1 polymer ?
#
loop_
_entity_poly.entity_id
_entity_poly.type
_entity_poly.pdbx_seq_one_letter_code
_entity_poly.pdbx_strand_id
1 'polypeptide(L)'
;MESTSKVLVFFGLLVFLQVWCAAGNVYDIPAVMSLNGFQQGEEGGPARCDGQYHSDDLFLVSMTSKWYGPGLRCGKMITIKSSGGIVQAMVVDDCEDGCGDNEISTSAAVWGVLGLDPSIGEVPVTWSDV
;
A
#
# COMPACT_ATOMS: atom_id res chain seq x y z
N MET A 1 41.41 37.67 -1.57
CA MET A 1 39.99 37.38 -1.23
C MET A 1 39.41 36.55 -2.35
N GLU A 2 39.61 35.22 -2.33
CA GLU A 2 39.16 34.33 -3.42
C GLU A 2 38.74 32.94 -2.89
N SER A 3 38.16 32.90 -1.69
CA SER A 3 37.89 31.62 -1.02
C SER A 3 36.45 31.50 -0.51
N THR A 4 35.88 32.57 0.05
CA THR A 4 34.52 32.55 0.60
C THR A 4 33.42 32.33 -0.44
N SER A 5 33.54 32.90 -1.65
CA SER A 5 32.55 32.68 -2.72
C SER A 5 32.56 31.26 -3.26
N LYS A 6 33.74 30.62 -3.37
CA LYS A 6 33.86 29.24 -3.87
C LYS A 6 33.30 28.24 -2.85
N VAL A 7 33.56 28.44 -1.55
CA VAL A 7 33.04 27.58 -0.47
C VAL A 7 31.51 27.63 -0.37
N LEU A 8 30.91 28.81 -0.48
CA LEU A 8 29.44 28.97 -0.45
C LEU A 8 28.76 28.33 -1.66
N VAL A 9 29.36 28.42 -2.85
CA VAL A 9 28.85 27.76 -4.06
C VAL A 9 28.95 26.24 -3.93
N PHE A 10 30.06 25.70 -3.43
CA PHE A 10 30.21 24.25 -3.21
C PHE A 10 29.25 23.70 -2.15
N PHE A 11 29.08 24.38 -1.01
CA PHE A 11 28.10 23.98 0.00
C PHE A 11 26.66 24.10 -0.50
N GLY A 12 26.33 25.16 -1.25
CA GLY A 12 25.03 25.29 -1.91
C GLY A 12 24.76 24.17 -2.91
N LEU A 13 25.74 23.81 -3.74
CA LEU A 13 25.61 22.76 -4.76
C LEU A 13 25.51 21.36 -4.15
N LEU A 14 26.27 21.08 -3.08
CA LEU A 14 26.17 19.84 -2.30
C LEU A 14 24.79 19.72 -1.65
N VAL A 15 24.27 20.77 -1.01
CA VAL A 15 22.93 20.76 -0.40
C VAL A 15 21.84 20.58 -1.46
N PHE A 16 21.93 21.21 -2.62
CA PHE A 16 20.98 21.01 -3.72
C PHE A 16 20.99 19.58 -4.28
N LEU A 17 22.16 18.92 -4.36
CA LEU A 17 22.29 17.52 -4.78
C LEU A 17 21.71 16.53 -3.76
N GLN A 18 21.79 16.83 -2.45
CA GLN A 18 21.19 15.96 -1.42
C GLN A 18 19.66 16.04 -1.41
N VAL A 19 19.09 17.20 -1.78
CA VAL A 19 17.63 17.40 -1.80
C VAL A 19 16.95 16.65 -2.96
N TRP A 20 17.66 16.39 -4.07
CA TRP A 20 17.06 15.71 -5.22
C TRP A 20 16.87 14.19 -5.01
N CYS A 21 17.65 13.55 -4.13
CA CYS A 21 17.43 12.14 -3.78
C CYS A 21 16.28 11.91 -2.78
N ALA A 22 15.70 12.96 -2.20
CA ALA A 22 14.68 12.83 -1.17
C ALA A 22 13.25 12.67 -1.72
N ALA A 23 13.02 13.00 -3.00
CA ALA A 23 11.75 12.73 -3.67
C ALA A 23 11.75 11.28 -4.17
N GLY A 24 11.38 10.33 -3.29
CA GLY A 24 11.17 8.94 -3.69
C GLY A 24 10.11 8.88 -4.79
N ASN A 25 10.43 8.23 -5.90
CA ASN A 25 9.43 7.96 -6.94
C ASN A 25 8.39 6.98 -6.37
N VAL A 26 7.12 7.38 -6.38
CA VAL A 26 5.99 6.48 -6.13
C VAL A 26 5.83 5.60 -7.36
N TYR A 27 6.24 4.34 -7.27
CA TYR A 27 6.11 3.37 -8.37
C TYR A 27 4.86 2.52 -8.18
N ASP A 28 4.10 2.36 -9.25
CA ASP A 28 3.01 1.38 -9.30
C ASP A 28 3.60 -0.03 -9.37
N ILE A 29 3.32 -0.84 -8.35
CA ILE A 29 3.78 -2.21 -8.18
C ILE A 29 2.67 -3.16 -8.66
N PRO A 30 2.94 -4.04 -9.64
CA PRO A 30 1.99 -5.06 -10.06
C PRO A 30 1.64 -6.03 -8.93
N ALA A 31 0.35 -6.34 -8.78
CA ALA A 31 -0.16 -7.30 -7.82
C ALA A 31 -1.39 -8.04 -8.37
N VAL A 32 -1.76 -9.10 -7.66
CA VAL A 32 -3.08 -9.72 -7.76
C VAL A 32 -3.91 -9.22 -6.57
N MET A 33 -5.17 -8.89 -6.82
CA MET A 33 -6.13 -8.51 -5.79
C MET A 33 -7.13 -9.65 -5.58
N SER A 34 -7.30 -10.08 -4.33
CA SER A 34 -8.31 -11.05 -3.89
C SER A 34 -9.32 -10.41 -2.92
N LEU A 35 -10.40 -11.13 -2.60
CA LEU A 35 -11.38 -10.74 -1.59
C LEU A 35 -10.95 -11.26 -0.22
N ASN A 36 -10.97 -10.41 0.79
CA ASN A 36 -10.76 -10.80 2.19
C ASN A 36 -11.86 -10.23 3.08
N GLY A 37 -12.35 -11.06 4.01
CA GLY A 37 -13.24 -10.65 5.08
C GLY A 37 -12.44 -10.16 6.28
N PHE A 38 -12.74 -8.96 6.77
CA PHE A 38 -12.12 -8.35 7.95
C PHE A 38 -13.04 -8.37 9.17
N GLN A 39 -14.29 -8.80 8.98
CA GLN A 39 -15.32 -8.68 10.00
C GLN A 39 -15.32 -9.87 10.96
N GLN A 40 -15.81 -9.63 12.17
CA GLN A 40 -15.92 -10.68 13.16
C GLN A 40 -16.84 -11.80 12.68
N GLY A 41 -16.35 -13.04 12.71
CA GLY A 41 -17.09 -14.23 12.29
C GLY A 41 -16.79 -14.67 10.86
N GLU A 42 -15.90 -13.97 10.15
CA GLU A 42 -15.36 -14.39 8.86
C GLU A 42 -14.06 -15.19 9.04
N GLU A 43 -13.44 -15.58 7.93
CA GLU A 43 -12.15 -16.26 7.95
C GLU A 43 -11.05 -15.32 8.45
N GLY A 44 -10.12 -15.85 9.26
CA GLY A 44 -9.05 -15.08 9.85
C GLY A 44 -9.32 -14.59 11.28
N GLY A 45 -8.34 -13.86 11.81
CA GLY A 45 -8.38 -13.29 13.15
C GLY A 45 -8.55 -11.77 13.12
N PRO A 46 -8.47 -11.12 14.28
CA PRO A 46 -8.33 -9.66 14.34
C PRO A 46 -7.08 -9.21 13.56
N ALA A 47 -7.18 -8.07 12.88
CA ALA A 47 -6.12 -7.52 12.04
C ALA A 47 -4.83 -7.24 12.84
N ARG A 48 -3.67 -7.55 12.27
CA ARG A 48 -2.37 -7.43 12.94
C ARG A 48 -2.01 -6.00 13.35
N CYS A 49 -2.48 -4.98 12.63
CA CYS A 49 -2.10 -3.61 12.92
C CYS A 49 -2.63 -3.08 14.26
N ASP A 50 -3.82 -3.53 14.68
CA ASP A 50 -4.49 -3.00 15.88
C ASP A 50 -5.18 -4.06 16.76
N GLY A 51 -5.16 -5.32 16.35
CA GLY A 51 -5.79 -6.43 17.08
C GLY A 51 -7.31 -6.37 17.06
N GLN A 52 -7.92 -5.75 16.06
CA GLN A 52 -9.38 -5.59 15.96
C GLN A 52 -9.95 -6.19 14.67
N TYR A 53 -11.23 -6.56 14.72
CA TYR A 53 -12.01 -6.82 13.52
C TYR A 53 -12.51 -5.49 12.94
N HIS A 54 -12.66 -5.44 11.63
CA HIS A 54 -13.12 -4.24 10.91
C HIS A 54 -14.30 -4.57 10.02
N SER A 55 -15.14 -3.57 9.73
CA SER A 55 -16.25 -3.77 8.80
C SER A 55 -15.75 -3.87 7.37
N ASP A 56 -16.28 -4.84 6.61
CA ASP A 56 -16.04 -5.01 5.17
C ASP A 56 -16.59 -3.88 4.30
N ASP A 57 -17.37 -2.96 4.89
CA ASP A 57 -17.83 -1.73 4.26
C ASP A 57 -16.75 -0.63 4.23
N LEU A 58 -15.63 -0.83 4.94
CA LEU A 58 -14.46 0.06 4.91
C LEU A 58 -13.51 -0.32 3.77
N PHE A 59 -12.74 0.64 3.25
CA PHE A 59 -11.70 0.33 2.25
C PHE A 59 -10.43 -0.16 2.91
N LEU A 60 -10.32 -1.49 3.06
CA LEU A 60 -9.23 -2.14 3.78
C LEU A 60 -8.43 -3.06 2.88
N VAL A 61 -7.17 -3.24 3.25
CA VAL A 61 -6.25 -4.15 2.56
C VAL A 61 -5.34 -4.86 3.55
N SER A 62 -5.15 -6.15 3.32
CA SER A 62 -4.04 -6.93 3.85
C SER A 62 -2.98 -7.10 2.76
N MET A 63 -1.72 -7.21 3.15
CA MET A 63 -0.61 -7.33 2.19
C MET A 63 0.26 -8.53 2.53
N THR A 64 0.85 -9.17 1.52
CA THR A 64 1.94 -10.13 1.76
C THR A 64 3.03 -9.53 2.66
N SER A 65 3.65 -10.36 3.51
CA SER A 65 4.67 -9.96 4.50
C SER A 65 5.77 -9.05 3.94
N LYS A 66 6.20 -9.27 2.69
CA LYS A 66 7.20 -8.44 2.00
C LYS A 66 6.75 -6.98 1.87
N TRP A 67 5.48 -6.73 1.59
CA TRP A 67 4.93 -5.39 1.40
C TRP A 67 4.34 -4.83 2.68
N TYR A 68 3.74 -5.66 3.53
CA TYR A 68 3.32 -5.24 4.86
C TYR A 68 4.50 -4.63 5.65
N GLY A 69 5.68 -5.22 5.48
CA GLY A 69 6.94 -4.69 5.97
C GLY A 69 6.93 -4.60 7.49
N PRO A 70 7.03 -5.72 8.20
CA PRO A 70 6.49 -5.96 9.57
C PRO A 70 5.75 -4.76 10.22
N GLY A 71 4.62 -4.34 9.64
CA GLY A 71 3.76 -3.28 10.17
C GLY A 71 4.19 -1.85 9.83
N LEU A 72 5.24 -1.65 9.02
CA LEU A 72 5.68 -0.33 8.54
C LEU A 72 4.61 0.38 7.72
N ARG A 73 3.65 -0.36 7.16
CA ARG A 73 2.49 0.18 6.44
C ARG A 73 1.21 0.25 7.26
N CYS A 74 1.19 -0.20 8.52
CA CYS A 74 -0.02 -0.15 9.33
C CYS A 74 -0.65 1.24 9.39
N GLY A 75 -1.96 1.30 9.13
CA GLY A 75 -2.74 2.52 9.13
C GLY A 75 -2.40 3.49 7.99
N LYS A 76 -1.51 3.12 7.07
CA LYS A 76 -1.20 3.92 5.88
C LYS A 76 -2.16 3.58 4.74
N MET A 77 -2.42 4.58 3.91
CA MET A 77 -3.16 4.39 2.68
C MET A 77 -2.22 3.93 1.57
N ILE A 78 -2.72 3.02 0.74
CA ILE A 78 -2.15 2.73 -0.58
C ILE A 78 -3.16 3.11 -1.65
N THR A 79 -2.68 3.47 -2.83
CA THR A 79 -3.50 3.61 -4.03
C THR A 79 -3.54 2.26 -4.73
N ILE A 80 -4.74 1.75 -5.05
CA ILE A 80 -4.96 0.53 -5.84
C ILE A 80 -5.59 0.95 -7.17
N LYS A 81 -5.04 0.45 -8.28
CA LYS A 81 -5.50 0.72 -9.64
C LYS A 81 -5.87 -0.58 -10.33
N SER A 82 -7.05 -0.64 -10.91
CA SER A 82 -7.53 -1.74 -11.74
C SER A 82 -8.05 -1.21 -13.08
N SER A 83 -8.53 -2.09 -13.95
CA SER A 83 -9.26 -1.70 -15.16
C SER A 83 -10.55 -0.94 -14.86
N GLY A 84 -11.13 -1.13 -13.68
CA GLY A 84 -12.40 -0.52 -13.27
C GLY A 84 -12.26 0.84 -12.59
N GLY A 85 -11.07 1.19 -12.10
CA GLY A 85 -10.83 2.50 -11.50
C GLY A 85 -9.64 2.56 -10.56
N ILE A 86 -9.68 3.57 -9.69
CA ILE A 86 -8.64 3.84 -8.68
C ILE A 86 -9.35 4.04 -7.34
N VAL A 87 -8.82 3.41 -6.30
CA VAL A 87 -9.31 3.53 -4.93
C VAL A 87 -8.14 3.59 -3.96
N GLN A 88 -8.32 4.28 -2.84
CA GLN A 88 -7.35 4.21 -1.74
C GLN A 88 -7.91 3.31 -0.65
N ALA A 89 -7.06 2.42 -0.13
CA ALA A 89 -7.41 1.49 0.95
C ALA A 89 -6.36 1.56 2.07
N MET A 90 -6.80 1.35 3.31
CA MET A 90 -5.95 1.38 4.49
C MET A 90 -5.37 -0.01 4.77
N VAL A 91 -4.06 -0.08 4.98
CA VAL A 91 -3.38 -1.33 5.36
C VAL A 91 -3.67 -1.64 6.83
N VAL A 92 -4.30 -2.78 7.09
CA VAL A 92 -4.71 -3.22 8.44
C VAL A 92 -4.13 -4.56 8.85
N ASP A 93 -3.62 -5.36 7.91
CA ASP A 93 -3.17 -6.72 8.23
C ASP A 93 -2.00 -7.17 7.35
N ASP A 94 -1.27 -8.17 7.84
CA ASP A 94 -0.51 -9.04 6.96
C ASP A 94 -1.36 -10.22 6.53
N CYS A 95 -1.20 -10.57 5.27
CA CYS A 95 -1.58 -11.88 4.82
C CYS A 95 -0.31 -12.75 4.91
N GLU A 96 -0.16 -13.51 6.00
CA GLU A 96 1.02 -14.37 6.23
C GLU A 96 1.03 -15.58 5.28
N ASP A 97 0.13 -16.54 5.53
CA ASP A 97 0.10 -17.85 4.86
C ASP A 97 -1.06 -17.96 3.85
N GLY A 98 -1.93 -16.95 3.78
CA GLY A 98 -3.18 -16.97 3.01
C GLY A 98 -3.07 -16.45 1.58
N CYS A 99 -1.91 -15.94 1.15
CA CYS A 99 -1.75 -15.25 -0.12
C CYS A 99 -0.46 -15.60 -0.84
N GLY A 100 -0.48 -15.37 -2.16
CA GLY A 100 0.69 -15.46 -3.00
C GLY A 100 1.72 -14.35 -2.76
N ASP A 101 2.91 -14.53 -3.34
CA ASP A 101 4.05 -13.62 -3.19
C ASP A 101 3.82 -12.18 -3.68
N ASN A 102 2.79 -11.96 -4.51
CA ASN A 102 2.47 -10.67 -5.12
C ASN A 102 0.98 -10.33 -4.99
N GLU A 103 0.40 -10.56 -3.82
CA GLU A 103 -1.02 -10.38 -3.58
C GLU A 103 -1.31 -9.30 -2.53
N ILE A 104 -2.40 -8.58 -2.78
CA ILE A 104 -3.10 -7.78 -1.79
C ILE A 104 -4.53 -8.33 -1.66
N SER A 105 -5.01 -8.54 -0.44
CA SER A 105 -6.37 -9.04 -0.23
C SER A 105 -7.21 -7.91 0.36
N THR A 106 -8.38 -7.65 -0.22
CA THR A 106 -9.12 -6.40 0.03
C THR A 106 -10.57 -6.66 0.42
N SER A 107 -11.14 -5.73 1.18
CA SER A 107 -12.52 -5.77 1.65
C SER A 107 -13.53 -5.72 0.50
N ALA A 108 -14.75 -6.22 0.70
CA ALA A 108 -15.82 -6.15 -0.28
C ALA A 108 -16.11 -4.73 -0.81
N ALA A 109 -15.96 -3.69 0.02
CA ALA A 109 -16.14 -2.30 -0.40
C ALA A 109 -15.16 -1.86 -1.49
N VAL A 110 -13.90 -2.34 -1.47
CA VAL A 110 -12.88 -2.04 -2.49
C VAL A 110 -13.30 -2.62 -3.85
N TRP A 111 -13.75 -3.87 -3.86
CA TRP A 111 -14.29 -4.52 -5.06
C TRP A 111 -15.49 -3.78 -5.63
N GLY A 112 -16.44 -3.39 -4.77
CA GLY A 112 -17.63 -2.64 -5.15
C GLY A 112 -17.31 -1.30 -5.80
N VAL A 113 -16.38 -0.52 -5.24
CA VAL A 113 -15.97 0.79 -5.81
C VAL A 113 -15.24 0.64 -7.14
N LEU A 114 -14.44 -0.43 -7.30
CA LEU A 114 -13.77 -0.72 -8.56
C LEU A 114 -14.71 -1.35 -9.60
N GLY A 115 -15.96 -1.65 -9.26
CA GLY A 115 -16.93 -2.28 -10.17
C GLY A 115 -16.53 -3.70 -10.58
N LEU A 116 -15.85 -4.43 -9.69
CA LEU A 116 -15.34 -5.77 -9.94
C LEU A 116 -16.24 -6.83 -9.29
N ASP A 117 -16.41 -7.97 -9.96
CA ASP A 117 -17.18 -9.11 -9.44
C ASP A 117 -16.29 -10.01 -8.58
N PRO A 118 -16.56 -10.15 -7.27
CA PRO A 118 -15.75 -10.99 -6.38
C PRO A 118 -15.78 -12.48 -6.76
N SER A 119 -16.77 -12.95 -7.54
CA SER A 119 -16.83 -14.35 -7.98
C SER A 119 -15.70 -14.77 -8.92
N ILE A 120 -14.96 -13.80 -9.47
CA ILE A 120 -13.76 -14.02 -10.28
C ILE A 120 -12.61 -14.59 -9.42
N GLY A 121 -12.64 -14.33 -8.11
CA GLY A 121 -11.61 -14.74 -7.15
C GLY A 121 -10.42 -13.78 -7.12
N GLU A 122 -9.76 -13.59 -8.26
CA GLU A 122 -8.52 -12.82 -8.36
C GLU A 122 -8.47 -11.95 -9.62
N VAL A 123 -7.96 -10.72 -9.48
CA VAL A 123 -7.84 -9.75 -10.58
C VAL A 123 -6.49 -9.03 -10.57
N PRO A 124 -5.89 -8.76 -11.75
CA PRO A 124 -4.64 -8.01 -11.81
C PRO A 124 -4.88 -6.53 -11.48
N VAL A 125 -4.00 -5.98 -10.63
CA VAL A 125 -4.00 -4.58 -10.23
C VAL A 125 -2.58 -4.03 -10.18
N THR A 126 -2.45 -2.73 -9.97
CA THR A 126 -1.22 -2.15 -9.42
C THR A 126 -1.52 -1.43 -8.11
N TRP A 127 -0.52 -1.36 -7.24
CA TRP A 127 -0.62 -0.55 -6.02
C TRP A 127 0.60 0.34 -5.82
N SER A 128 0.43 1.42 -5.07
CA SER A 128 1.52 2.30 -4.68
C SER A 128 1.26 2.96 -3.32
N ASP A 129 2.33 3.30 -2.60
CA ASP A 129 2.21 4.15 -1.40
C ASP A 129 1.63 5.52 -1.79
N VAL A 130 0.84 6.13 -0.90
CA VAL A 130 0.32 7.52 -1.04
C VAL A 130 1.36 8.55 -0.65
#